data_AF-A0A2K2VPU0-F1
#
_entry.id   AF-A0A2K2VPU0-F1
#
_cell.length_a   1.000
_cell.length_b   1.000
_cell.length_c   1.000
_cell.angle_alpha   90.00
_cell.angle_beta   90.00
_cell.angle_gamma   90.00
#
_symmetry.space_group_name_H-M   'P 1'
#
loop_
_entity.id
_entity.type
_entity.pdbx_description
1 polymer ?
#
loop_
_entity_poly.entity_id
_entity_poly.type
_entity_poly.pdbx_seq_one_letter_code
_entity_poly.pdbx_strand_id
1 'polypeptide(L)'
;MKMKKIFFSTVVLATLSFAGEFMDMGMSGDLHVMLSSDRVLSEGQNKIKVELNKGSHDGAKVAAKDVRVKFFMPEMPGMPYMESKDICKKAQNHFECNVNFAMGGTWQYQVFIKDEKGKDYKHKGSVNLGQASSAHRN
;
A
#
# COMPACT_ATOMS: atom_id res chain seq x y z
N MET A 1 -21.50 21.31 59.12
CA MET A 1 -20.55 20.22 58.83
C MET A 1 -20.41 20.11 57.31
N LYS A 2 -19.24 20.44 56.74
CA LYS A 2 -18.96 20.38 55.30
C LYS A 2 -18.34 19.01 54.98
N MET A 3 -18.94 18.22 54.10
CA MET A 3 -18.29 17.02 53.54
C MET A 3 -18.13 17.18 52.03
N LYS A 4 -16.87 17.05 51.61
CA LYS A 4 -16.30 17.24 50.28
C LYS A 4 -16.33 15.92 49.51
N LYS A 5 -16.63 16.02 48.19
CA LYS A 5 -16.04 15.31 47.04
C LYS A 5 -16.22 13.77 47.02
N ILE A 6 -16.46 13.09 45.91
CA ILE A 6 -15.54 12.90 44.77
C ILE A 6 -16.39 12.35 43.59
N PHE A 7 -16.35 13.02 42.43
CA PHE A 7 -16.83 12.45 41.17
C PHE A 7 -15.68 11.64 40.56
N PHE A 8 -15.83 10.32 40.50
CA PHE A 8 -14.92 9.43 39.78
C PHE A 8 -15.22 9.54 38.27
N SER A 9 -14.51 10.44 37.58
CA SER A 9 -14.52 10.48 36.12
C SER A 9 -13.46 9.52 35.61
N THR A 10 -13.88 8.30 35.27
CA THR A 10 -13.03 7.32 34.59
C THR A 10 -12.89 7.73 33.13
N VAL A 11 -11.82 8.44 32.80
CA VAL A 11 -11.41 8.65 31.40
C VAL A 11 -10.86 7.32 30.90
N VAL A 12 -11.65 6.62 30.08
CA VAL A 12 -11.19 5.47 29.29
C VAL A 12 -10.34 6.03 28.17
N LEU A 13 -9.01 6.01 28.36
CA LEU A 13 -8.06 6.31 27.31
C LEU A 13 -8.01 5.07 26.39
N ALA A 14 -8.86 5.05 25.36
CA ALA A 14 -8.81 4.02 24.34
C ALA A 14 -7.48 4.17 23.57
N THR A 15 -6.50 3.31 23.86
CA THR A 15 -5.33 3.15 23.02
C THR A 15 -5.79 2.53 21.70
N LEU A 16 -6.01 3.35 20.69
CA LEU A 16 -6.14 2.89 19.31
C LEU A 16 -4.81 2.25 18.94
N SER A 17 -4.78 0.91 18.93
CA SER A 17 -3.70 0.15 18.34
C SER A 17 -3.68 0.48 16.85
N PHE A 18 -2.82 1.42 16.45
CA PHE A 18 -2.49 1.62 15.05
C PHE A 18 -1.71 0.39 14.61
N ALA A 19 -2.42 -0.64 14.12
CA ALA A 19 -1.79 -1.64 13.29
C ALA A 19 -1.15 -0.85 12.14
N GLY A 20 0.18 -0.94 11.99
CA GLY A 20 0.87 -0.20 10.94
C GLY A 20 0.28 -0.59 9.60
N GLU A 21 -0.27 0.37 8.87
CA GLU A 21 -0.69 0.17 7.49
C GLU A 21 0.49 0.51 6.58
N PHE A 22 0.59 -0.21 5.46
CA PHE A 22 1.44 0.21 4.36
C PHE A 22 0.60 1.07 3.42
N MET A 23 1.13 2.23 3.03
CA MET A 23 0.52 3.13 2.06
C MET A 23 1.61 3.91 1.32
N ASP A 24 1.69 3.68 0.02
CA ASP A 24 2.47 4.49 -0.90
C ASP A 24 1.56 5.14 -1.94
N MET A 25 1.88 6.36 -2.33
CA MET A 25 1.07 7.13 -3.27
C MET A 25 1.94 8.03 -4.14
N GLY A 26 1.59 8.09 -5.41
CA GLY A 26 2.30 8.95 -6.36
C GLY A 26 1.57 9.13 -7.67
N MET A 27 2.04 10.09 -8.45
CA MET A 27 1.52 10.38 -9.78
C MET A 27 2.22 9.53 -10.84
N SER A 28 1.43 9.02 -11.78
CA SER A 28 1.88 8.40 -13.01
C SER A 28 1.09 9.00 -14.16
N GLY A 29 1.64 10.03 -14.79
CA GLY A 29 0.93 10.83 -15.79
C GLY A 29 -0.23 11.59 -15.14
N ASP A 30 -1.45 11.40 -15.65
CA ASP A 30 -2.68 11.98 -15.09
C ASP A 30 -3.40 11.08 -14.08
N LEU A 31 -2.79 9.95 -13.69
CA LEU A 31 -3.31 9.05 -12.66
C LEU A 31 -2.55 9.21 -11.35
N HIS A 32 -3.30 9.39 -10.28
CA HIS A 32 -2.83 9.22 -8.92
C HIS A 32 -2.99 7.74 -8.53
N VAL A 33 -1.87 7.07 -8.31
CA VAL A 33 -1.81 5.64 -7.97
C VAL A 33 -1.53 5.55 -6.48
N MET A 34 -2.36 4.81 -5.75
CA MET A 34 -2.15 4.51 -4.34
C MET A 34 -2.06 3.01 -4.14
N LEU A 35 -0.98 2.54 -3.53
CA LEU A 35 -0.80 1.18 -3.08
C LEU A 35 -0.95 1.14 -1.57
N SER A 36 -1.78 0.24 -1.06
CA SER A 36 -1.94 0.08 0.39
C SER A 36 -2.11 -1.36 0.82
N SER A 37 -1.96 -1.61 2.11
CA SER A 37 -2.27 -2.89 2.76
C SER A 37 -2.76 -2.62 4.18
N ASP A 38 -3.77 -3.39 4.59
CA ASP A 38 -4.37 -3.31 5.94
C ASP A 38 -3.40 -3.71 7.06
N ARG A 39 -2.23 -4.22 6.69
CA ARG A 39 -1.14 -4.61 7.58
C ARG A 39 0.19 -4.18 6.99
N VAL A 40 1.18 -3.99 7.86
CA VAL A 40 2.58 -3.85 7.49
C VAL A 40 2.96 -5.04 6.61
N LEU A 41 3.64 -4.76 5.49
CA LEU A 41 4.10 -5.83 4.62
C LEU A 41 5.18 -6.64 5.31
N SER A 42 5.07 -7.95 5.27
CA SER A 42 6.02 -8.88 5.88
C SER A 42 6.44 -9.97 4.90
N GLU A 43 7.38 -10.82 5.31
CA GLU A 43 7.65 -12.06 4.60
C GLU A 43 6.38 -12.92 4.48
N GLY A 44 6.28 -13.67 3.37
CA GLY A 44 5.11 -14.48 3.07
C GLY A 44 4.03 -13.75 2.26
N GLN A 45 2.79 -14.21 2.42
CA GLN A 45 1.64 -13.74 1.64
C GLN A 45 1.11 -12.40 2.14
N ASN A 46 1.01 -11.43 1.24
CA ASN A 46 0.50 -10.09 1.51
C ASN A 46 -0.60 -9.73 0.53
N LYS A 47 -1.62 -9.04 1.03
CA LYS A 47 -2.69 -8.48 0.19
C LYS A 47 -2.41 -7.00 -0.03
N ILE A 48 -2.26 -6.63 -1.30
CA ILE A 48 -2.06 -5.25 -1.72
C ILE A 48 -3.35 -4.74 -2.37
N LYS A 49 -3.77 -3.55 -1.99
CA LYS A 49 -4.86 -2.79 -2.62
C LYS A 49 -4.24 -1.71 -3.50
N VAL A 50 -4.71 -1.62 -4.74
CA VAL A 50 -4.32 -0.56 -5.67
C VAL A 50 -5.54 0.28 -5.97
N GLU A 51 -5.46 1.57 -5.65
CA GLU A 51 -6.48 2.55 -5.99
C GLU A 51 -5.96 3.51 -7.06
N LEU A 52 -6.84 3.84 -7.99
CA LEU A 52 -6.53 4.71 -9.12
C LEU A 52 -7.52 5.88 -9.09
N ASN A 53 -6.99 7.10 -8.97
CA ASN A 53 -7.78 8.33 -8.99
C ASN A 53 -7.23 9.26 -10.09
N LYS A 54 -8.09 10.10 -10.67
CA LYS A 54 -7.68 11.03 -11.74
C LYS A 54 -7.14 12.33 -11.14
N GLY A 55 -5.91 12.69 -11.50
CA GLY A 55 -5.27 13.97 -11.15
C GLY A 55 -4.81 14.14 -9.69
N SER A 56 -5.60 13.68 -8.71
CA SER A 56 -5.28 13.78 -7.28
C SER A 56 -5.83 12.59 -6.49
N HIS A 57 -5.41 12.44 -5.23
CA HIS A 57 -5.91 11.40 -4.34
C HIS A 57 -7.44 11.44 -4.17
N ASP A 58 -8.03 12.64 -4.07
CA ASP A 58 -9.48 12.83 -3.96
C ASP A 58 -10.20 12.92 -5.32
N GLY A 59 -9.48 12.63 -6.40
CA GLY A 59 -10.02 12.66 -7.76
C GLY A 59 -11.02 11.54 -8.03
N ALA A 60 -11.70 11.62 -9.17
CA ALA A 60 -12.62 10.58 -9.59
C ALA A 60 -11.91 9.22 -9.71
N LYS A 61 -12.53 8.18 -9.15
CA LYS A 61 -12.05 6.79 -9.25
C LYS A 61 -11.96 6.38 -10.72
N VAL A 62 -10.83 5.81 -11.10
CA VAL A 62 -10.55 5.39 -12.47
C VAL A 62 -10.67 3.88 -12.57
N ALA A 63 -11.53 3.42 -13.47
CA ALA A 63 -11.54 2.03 -13.89
C ALA A 63 -10.34 1.74 -14.81
N ALA A 64 -9.78 0.55 -14.66
CA ALA A 64 -8.71 0.05 -15.50
C ALA A 64 -9.11 -1.30 -16.11
N LYS A 65 -8.65 -1.54 -17.33
CA LYS A 65 -8.83 -2.81 -18.04
C LYS A 65 -7.96 -3.91 -17.42
N ASP A 66 -6.76 -3.53 -16.99
CA ASP A 66 -5.76 -4.46 -16.47
C ASP A 66 -4.82 -3.72 -15.51
N VAL A 67 -4.56 -4.33 -14.36
CA VAL A 67 -3.65 -3.82 -13.34
C VAL A 67 -2.76 -4.96 -12.90
N ARG A 68 -1.44 -4.78 -13.03
CA ARG A 68 -0.44 -5.79 -12.66
C ARG A 68 0.57 -5.20 -11.72
N VAL A 69 0.97 -5.99 -10.74
CA VAL A 69 2.06 -5.62 -9.83
C VAL A 69 3.24 -6.55 -10.04
N LYS A 70 4.44 -5.98 -9.95
CA LYS A 70 5.70 -6.71 -9.91
C LYS A 70 6.53 -6.16 -8.78
N PHE A 71 6.77 -6.97 -7.77
CA PHE A 71 7.75 -6.72 -6.71
C PHE A 71 9.02 -7.52 -7.03
N PHE A 72 10.19 -6.94 -6.82
CA PHE A 72 11.45 -7.64 -7.05
C PHE A 72 12.59 -7.10 -6.19
N MET A 73 13.53 -7.97 -5.87
CA MET A 73 14.85 -7.61 -5.38
C MET A 73 15.85 -7.81 -6.53
N PRO A 74 16.63 -6.77 -6.89
CA PRO A 74 17.64 -6.90 -7.93
C PRO A 74 18.77 -7.83 -7.49
N GLU A 75 19.52 -8.35 -8.46
CA GLU A 75 20.71 -9.17 -8.17
C GLU A 75 21.75 -8.34 -7.42
N MET A 76 22.28 -8.92 -6.35
CA MET A 76 23.40 -8.38 -5.58
C MET A 76 24.43 -9.50 -5.37
N PRO A 77 25.71 -9.16 -5.14
CA PRO A 77 26.72 -10.18 -4.86
C PRO A 77 26.28 -11.11 -3.71
N GLY A 78 26.14 -12.41 -4.00
CA GLY A 78 25.69 -13.41 -3.03
C GLY A 78 24.17 -13.58 -2.89
N MET A 79 23.33 -12.91 -3.71
CA MET A 79 21.88 -13.06 -3.71
C MET A 79 21.31 -13.07 -5.15
N PRO A 80 20.60 -14.14 -5.58
CA PRO A 80 20.00 -14.19 -6.92
C PRO A 80 18.81 -13.24 -7.04
N TYR A 81 18.41 -12.98 -8.28
CA TYR A 81 17.20 -12.21 -8.58
C TYR A 81 15.97 -12.88 -7.98
N MET A 82 15.11 -12.09 -7.34
CA MET A 82 13.83 -12.55 -6.82
C MET A 82 12.71 -11.62 -7.25
N GLU A 83 11.57 -12.21 -7.62
CA GLU A 83 10.38 -11.44 -7.97
C GLU A 83 9.10 -12.13 -7.52
N SER A 84 8.07 -11.32 -7.34
CA SER A 84 6.71 -11.72 -7.06
C SER A 84 5.80 -10.87 -7.92
N LYS A 85 4.92 -11.51 -8.70
CA LYS A 85 4.06 -10.86 -9.69
C LYS A 85 2.64 -11.32 -9.49
N ASP A 86 1.70 -10.41 -9.71
CA ASP A 86 0.28 -10.77 -9.74
C ASP A 86 -0.50 -9.88 -10.71
N ILE A 87 -1.60 -10.44 -11.22
CA ILE A 87 -2.61 -9.71 -11.98
C ILE A 87 -3.75 -9.41 -11.02
N CYS A 88 -3.93 -8.13 -10.72
CA CYS A 88 -4.84 -7.70 -9.67
C CYS A 88 -6.30 -7.92 -10.09
N LYS A 89 -7.09 -8.45 -9.16
CA LYS A 89 -8.52 -8.66 -9.35
C LYS A 89 -9.26 -7.38 -9.04
N LYS A 90 -10.15 -6.97 -9.94
CA LYS A 90 -11.03 -5.82 -9.71
C LYS A 90 -11.98 -6.12 -8.54
N ALA A 91 -11.89 -5.31 -7.49
CA ALA A 91 -12.90 -5.20 -6.44
C ALA A 91 -13.79 -3.97 -6.72
N GLN A 92 -14.68 -3.61 -5.80
CA GLN A 92 -15.65 -2.52 -6.03
C GLN A 92 -14.96 -1.20 -6.44
N ASN A 93 -14.05 -0.69 -5.60
CA ASN A 93 -13.41 0.62 -5.79
C ASN A 93 -11.87 0.56 -5.87
N HIS A 94 -11.31 -0.63 -5.84
CA HIS A 94 -9.86 -0.88 -5.83
C HIS A 94 -9.54 -2.19 -6.57
N PHE A 95 -8.26 -2.45 -6.77
CA PHE A 95 -7.77 -3.71 -7.31
C PHE A 95 -7.01 -4.46 -6.22
N GLU A 96 -7.31 -5.74 -6.01
CA GLU A 96 -6.62 -6.59 -5.03
C GLU A 96 -5.58 -7.46 -5.72
N CYS A 97 -4.35 -7.40 -5.22
CA CYS A 97 -3.23 -8.21 -5.68
C CYS A 97 -2.69 -9.01 -4.49
N ASN A 98 -2.26 -10.24 -4.73
CA ASN A 98 -1.61 -11.09 -3.74
C ASN A 98 -0.15 -11.23 -4.10
N VAL A 99 0.72 -10.84 -3.16
CA VAL A 99 2.16 -10.82 -3.37
C VAL A 99 2.80 -11.67 -2.28
N ASN A 100 3.62 -12.63 -2.69
CA ASN A 100 4.41 -13.43 -1.77
C ASN A 100 5.85 -12.90 -1.72
N PHE A 101 6.27 -12.34 -0.59
CA PHE A 101 7.66 -11.94 -0.38
C PHE A 101 8.45 -13.12 0.17
N ALA A 102 9.40 -13.63 -0.62
CA ALA A 102 10.16 -14.82 -0.24
C ALA A 102 11.10 -14.60 0.95
N MET A 103 11.45 -13.34 1.22
CA MET A 103 12.33 -12.94 2.32
C MET A 103 12.16 -11.45 2.64
N GLY A 104 12.66 -11.06 3.81
CA GLY A 104 12.63 -9.70 4.33
C GLY A 104 13.51 -8.72 3.56
N GLY A 105 13.48 -7.47 3.99
CA GLY A 105 14.32 -6.40 3.44
C GLY A 105 13.60 -5.51 2.43
N THR A 106 14.38 -4.83 1.60
CA THR A 106 13.87 -3.82 0.67
C THR A 106 13.57 -4.42 -0.69
N TRP A 107 12.30 -4.33 -1.10
CA TRP A 107 11.81 -4.72 -2.41
C TRP A 107 11.51 -3.49 -3.24
N GLN A 108 11.85 -3.53 -4.53
CA GLN A 108 11.37 -2.56 -5.50
C GLN A 108 10.04 -3.04 -6.07
N TYR A 109 9.15 -2.13 -6.46
CA TYR A 109 7.93 -2.50 -7.16
C TYR A 109 7.65 -1.65 -8.39
N GLN A 110 6.86 -2.25 -9.27
CA GLN A 110 6.32 -1.62 -10.46
C GLN A 110 4.84 -2.00 -10.56
N VAL A 111 4.00 -0.99 -10.70
CA VAL A 111 2.57 -1.16 -10.99
C VAL A 111 2.33 -0.74 -12.42
N PHE A 112 1.83 -1.68 -13.20
CA PHE A 112 1.46 -1.51 -14.59
C PHE A 112 -0.05 -1.39 -14.68
N ILE A 113 -0.54 -0.31 -15.26
CA ILE A 113 -1.97 -0.04 -15.38
C ILE A 113 -2.28 0.19 -16.85
N LYS A 114 -3.26 -0.53 -17.37
CA LYS A 114 -3.87 -0.27 -18.66
C LYS A 114 -5.26 0.29 -18.44
N ASP A 115 -5.47 1.55 -18.80
CA ASP A 115 -6.80 2.15 -18.68
C ASP A 115 -7.79 1.55 -19.69
N GLU A 116 -9.07 1.89 -19.54
CA GLU A 116 -10.13 1.42 -20.46
C GLU A 116 -9.94 1.93 -21.90
N LYS A 117 -9.21 3.03 -22.09
CA LYS A 117 -8.86 3.59 -23.40
C LYS A 117 -7.61 2.94 -24.01
N GLY A 118 -6.99 2.00 -23.30
CA GLY A 118 -5.82 1.25 -23.74
C GLY A 118 -4.48 1.96 -23.51
N LYS A 119 -4.47 3.13 -22.85
CA LYS A 119 -3.24 3.84 -22.47
C LYS A 119 -2.58 3.13 -21.28
N ASP A 120 -1.27 2.96 -21.41
CA ASP A 120 -0.46 2.28 -20.40
C ASP A 120 0.20 3.31 -19.46
N TYR A 121 0.18 3.00 -18.17
CA TYR A 121 0.78 3.78 -17.10
C TYR A 121 1.71 2.88 -16.28
N LYS A 122 2.75 3.49 -15.70
CA LYS A 122 3.73 2.77 -14.90
C LYS A 122 4.11 3.60 -13.68
N HIS A 123 3.74 3.11 -12.51
CA HIS A 123 4.18 3.64 -11.24
C HIS A 123 5.26 2.74 -10.65
N LYS A 124 6.25 3.32 -9.96
CA LYS A 124 7.39 2.59 -9.38
C LYS A 124 7.71 3.15 -8.01
N GLY A 125 8.23 2.30 -7.15
CA GLY A 125 8.81 2.72 -5.88
C GLY A 125 9.52 1.57 -5.19
N SER A 126 9.74 1.71 -3.89
CA SER A 126 10.37 0.71 -3.05
C SER A 126 9.67 0.61 -1.72
N VAL A 127 9.66 -0.59 -1.14
CA VAL A 127 9.12 -0.86 0.18
C VAL A 127 10.12 -1.65 1.00
N ASN A 128 10.25 -1.32 2.28
CA ASN A 128 11.02 -2.13 3.23
C ASN A 128 10.05 -2.91 4.11
N LEU A 129 10.16 -4.23 4.11
CA LEU A 129 9.27 -5.10 4.85
C LEU A 129 9.46 -4.93 6.36
N GLY A 130 8.38 -5.00 7.13
CA GLY A 130 8.37 -4.80 8.57
C GLY A 130 8.37 -3.34 9.02
N GLN A 131 8.37 -2.38 8.08
CA GLN A 131 8.22 -0.96 8.40
C GLN A 131 6.80 -0.49 8.02
N ALA A 132 6.12 0.15 8.97
CA ALA A 132 4.91 0.93 8.66
C ALA A 132 5.28 2.07 7.70
N SER A 133 4.29 2.57 6.95
CA SER A 133 4.59 3.62 5.96
C SER A 133 5.33 4.79 6.57
N SER A 134 6.60 4.94 6.21
CA SER A 134 7.31 6.19 6.41
C SER A 134 6.73 7.17 5.41
N ALA A 135 6.03 8.20 5.88
CA ALA A 135 5.65 9.34 5.05
C ALA A 135 6.87 9.77 4.24
N HIS A 136 6.84 9.53 2.92
CA HIS A 136 7.88 10.01 2.03
C HIS A 136 7.81 11.53 2.09
N ARG A 137 8.73 12.14 2.86
CA ARG A 137 8.92 13.58 2.87
C ARG A 137 9.51 13.93 1.50
N ASN A 138 8.71 14.64 0.71
CA ASN A 138 9.20 15.39 -0.45
C ASN A 138 10.37 16.29 -0.06
#